data_AF-A0A920UQK5-F1
#
_entry.id   AF-A0A920UQK5-F1
#
_cell.length_a   1.000
_cell.length_b   1.000
_cell.length_c   1.000
_cell.angle_alpha   90.00
_cell.angle_beta   90.00
_cell.angle_gamma   90.00
#
_symmetry.space_group_name_H-M   'P 1'
#
loop_
_entity.id
_entity.type
_entity.pdbx_description
1 polymer ?
#
loop_
_entity_poly.entity_id
_entity_poly.type
_entity_poly.pdbx_seq_one_letter_code
_entity_poly.pdbx_strand_id
1 'polypeptide(L)' 'MYILMVRLKVKEDRIDDFIAASIGDARGSVLNEPGCRRFDIIQAADDPTSFAFCEVYNDEDAFCCPHYLPAFQRVGCGG' A
#
# COMPACT_ATOMS: atom_id res chain seq x y z
N MET A 1 1.54 -4.22 -16.85
CA MET A 1 0.76 -3.53 -15.79
C MET A 1 0.46 -4.55 -14.72
N TYR A 2 0.82 -4.26 -13.47
CA TYR A 2 0.61 -5.13 -12.32
C TYR A 2 -0.16 -4.36 -11.25
N ILE A 3 -1.23 -4.94 -10.71
CA ILE A 3 -2.12 -4.26 -9.77
C ILE A 3 -2.23 -5.11 -8.51
N LEU A 4 -1.85 -4.53 -7.37
CA LEU A 4 -2.03 -5.14 -6.07
C LEU A 4 -3.28 -4.58 -5.39
N MET A 5 -4.11 -5.49 -4.90
CA MET A 5 -5.31 -5.18 -4.13
C MET A 5 -5.19 -5.80 -2.74
N VAL A 6 -4.90 -4.98 -1.74
CA VAL A 6 -4.80 -5.43 -0.34
C VAL A 6 -6.06 -5.02 0.39
N ARG A 7 -6.62 -5.90 1.22
CA ARG A 7 -7.68 -5.58 2.17
C ARG A 7 -7.22 -5.92 3.57
N LEU A 8 -7.44 -5.01 4.51
CA LEU A 8 -7.03 -5.21 5.89
C LEU A 8 -8.00 -4.53 6.86
N LYS A 9 -7.92 -4.96 8.12
CA LYS A 9 -8.57 -4.30 9.25
C LYS A 9 -7.54 -3.71 10.19
N VAL A 10 -7.83 -2.52 10.69
CA VAL A 10 -7.02 -1.76 11.64
C VAL A 10 -7.71 -1.77 12.99
N LYS A 11 -6.94 -1.73 14.08
CA LYS A 11 -7.54 -1.57 15.41
C LYS A 11 -8.18 -0.19 15.52
N GLU A 12 -9.37 -0.11 16.13
CA GLU A 12 -10.14 1.14 16.26
C GLU A 12 -9.33 2.29 16.88
N ASP A 13 -8.49 1.99 17.87
CA ASP A 13 -7.63 2.95 18.57
C ASP A 13 -6.40 3.40 17.77
N ARG A 14 -6.21 2.88 16.54
CA ARG A 14 -5.03 3.10 15.69
C ARG A 14 -5.37 3.62 14.30
N ILE A 15 -6.62 3.99 14.04
CA ILE A 15 -7.07 4.41 12.71
C ILE A 15 -6.28 5.64 12.23
N ASP A 16 -6.16 6.68 13.05
CA ASP A 16 -5.46 7.92 12.66
C ASP A 16 -3.95 7.68 12.45
N ASP A 17 -3.32 6.94 13.36
CA ASP A 17 -1.91 6.53 13.25
C ASP A 17 -1.68 5.76 11.94
N PHE A 18 -2.59 4.85 11.60
CA PHE A 18 -2.54 4.04 10.39
C PHE A 18 -2.72 4.88 9.12
N ILE A 19 -3.69 5.81 9.10
CA ILE A 19 -3.91 6.71 7.97
C ILE A 19 -2.65 7.55 7.72
N ALA A 20 -2.07 8.13 8.78
CA ALA A 20 -0.86 8.95 8.67
C ALA A 20 0.33 8.15 8.12
N ALA A 21 0.57 6.95 8.65
CA ALA A 21 1.62 6.05 8.16
C ALA A 21 1.40 5.66 6.69
N SER A 22 0.17 5.23 6.35
CA SER A 22 -0.18 4.78 5.00
C SER A 22 -0.01 5.90 3.97
N ILE A 23 -0.38 7.15 4.29
CA ILE A 23 -0.15 8.30 3.41
C ILE A 23 1.34 8.54 3.18
N GLY A 24 2.17 8.34 4.20
CA GLY A 24 3.63 8.38 4.08
C GLY A 24 4.14 7.34 3.10
N ASP A 25 3.67 6.10 3.22
CA ASP A 25 4.04 4.97 2.36
C ASP A 25 3.60 5.22 0.91
N ALA A 26 2.33 5.56 0.69
CA ALA A 26 1.78 5.83 -0.63
C ALA A 26 2.56 6.94 -1.37
N ARG A 27 2.91 8.02 -0.66
CA ARG A 27 3.75 9.09 -1.20
C ARG A 27 5.17 8.61 -1.50
N GLY A 28 5.77 7.86 -0.58
CA GLY A 28 7.10 7.29 -0.73
C GLY A 28 7.20 6.39 -1.96
N SER A 29 6.24 5.48 -2.15
CA SER A 29 6.20 4.57 -3.28
C SER A 29 6.04 5.32 -4.60
N VAL A 30 5.07 6.22 -4.71
CA VAL A 30 4.85 6.97 -5.97
C VAL A 30 6.04 7.85 -6.35
N LEU A 31 6.74 8.43 -5.37
CA LEU A 31 7.88 9.32 -5.63
C LEU A 31 9.19 8.58 -5.86
N ASN A 32 9.42 7.47 -5.16
CA ASN A 32 10.74 6.85 -5.06
C ASN A 32 10.83 5.45 -5.65
N GLU A 33 9.73 4.71 -5.83
CA GLU A 33 9.75 3.37 -6.43
C GLU A 33 9.61 3.47 -7.95
N PRO A 34 10.66 3.14 -8.73
CA PRO A 34 10.59 3.19 -10.18
C PRO A 34 9.53 2.23 -10.69
N GLY A 35 8.46 2.79 -11.26
CA GLY A 35 7.37 2.01 -11.83
C GLY A 35 6.11 1.93 -10.97
N CYS A 36 6.12 2.43 -9.73
CA CYS A 36 4.89 2.75 -9.01
C CYS A 36 4.20 3.95 -9.70
N ARG A 37 2.95 3.77 -10.12
CA ARG A 37 2.18 4.79 -10.83
C ARG A 37 1.07 5.38 -9.99
N ARG A 38 0.56 4.60 -9.05
CA ARG A 38 -0.57 4.97 -8.20
C ARG A 38 -0.55 4.12 -6.94
N PHE A 39 -0.86 4.75 -5.82
CA PHE A 39 -1.12 4.08 -4.55
C PHE A 39 -2.32 4.78 -3.91
N ASP A 40 -3.48 4.13 -3.98
CA ASP A 40 -4.69 4.62 -3.31
C ASP A 40 -4.85 3.96 -1.94
N ILE A 41 -5.25 4.78 -0.96
CA ILE A 41 -5.70 4.34 0.36
C ILE A 41 -7.20 4.57 0.42
N ILE A 42 -7.97 3.51 0.62
CA ILE A 42 -9.42 3.53 0.58
C ILE A 42 -9.93 3.06 1.93
N GLN A 43 -10.63 3.92 2.67
CA GLN A 43 -11.36 3.54 3.88
C GLN A 43 -12.81 3.20 3.49
N ALA A 44 -13.34 2.12 4.04
CA ALA A 44 -14.74 1.76 3.82
C ALA A 44 -15.68 2.80 4.47
N ALA A 45 -16.77 3.12 3.78
CA ALA A 45 -17.71 4.14 4.25
C ALA A 45 -18.58 3.65 5.43
N ASP A 46 -18.77 2.34 5.54
CA ASP A 46 -19.62 1.66 6.53
C ASP A 46 -18.83 1.09 7.73
N ASP A 47 -17.51 0.88 7.58
CA ASP A 47 -16.62 0.38 8.63
C ASP A 47 -15.30 1.16 8.63
N PRO A 48 -15.08 2.09 9.58
CA PRO A 48 -13.86 2.90 9.62
C PRO A 48 -12.60 2.08 9.96
N THR A 49 -12.74 0.83 10.42
CA THR A 49 -11.60 -0.08 10.65
C THR A 49 -11.17 -0.81 9.38
N SER A 50 -11.98 -0.79 8.33
CA SER A 50 -11.76 -1.56 7.10
C SER A 50 -11.11 -0.69 6.02
N PHE A 51 -9.97 -1.16 5.51
CA PHE A 51 -9.19 -0.45 4.50
C PHE A 51 -8.87 -1.35 3.32
N ALA A 52 -8.73 -0.72 2.15
CA ALA A 52 -8.16 -1.32 0.97
C ALA A 52 -7.04 -0.45 0.39
N PHE A 53 -5.97 -1.09 -0.08
CA PHE A 53 -4.94 -0.46 -0.89
C PHE A 53 -5.07 -0.92 -2.34
N CYS A 54 -4.97 0.04 -3.26
CA CYS A 54 -4.88 -0.22 -4.69
C CYS A 54 -3.56 0.37 -5.20
N GLU A 55 -2.60 -0.51 -5.46
CA GLU A 55 -1.28 -0.12 -5.94
C GLU A 55 -1.12 -0.55 -7.40
N VAL A 56 -0.70 0.39 -8.26
CA VAL A 56 -0.55 0.15 -9.70
C VAL A 56 0.91 0.32 -10.08
N TYR A 57 1.48 -0.73 -10.65
CA TYR A 57 2.85 -0.80 -11.13
C TYR A 57 2.92 -1.05 -12.63
N ASN A 58 4.05 -0.68 -13.24
CA ASN A 58 4.35 -1.02 -14.64
C ASN A 58 4.27 -2.53 -14.88
N ASP A 59 4.83 -3.32 -13.97
CA ASP A 59 5.01 -4.77 -14.04
C ASP A 59 5.27 -5.32 -12.63
N GLU A 60 5.38 -6.65 -12.54
CA GLU A 60 5.63 -7.35 -11.28
C GLU A 60 7.04 -7.11 -10.73
N ASP A 61 8.03 -6.93 -11.60
CA ASP A 61 9.41 -6.64 -11.20
C ASP A 61 9.52 -5.28 -10.51
N ALA A 62 8.77 -4.27 -10.97
CA ALA A 62 8.66 -2.98 -10.31
C ALA A 62 8.05 -3.08 -8.91
N PHE A 63 7.10 -4.00 -8.69
CA PHE A 63 6.57 -4.31 -7.36
C PHE A 63 7.60 -5.01 -6.47
N CYS A 64 8.37 -5.95 -7.03
CA CYS A 64 9.36 -6.72 -6.28
C CYS A 64 10.71 -6.03 -6.07
N CYS A 65 10.94 -4.88 -6.69
CA CYS A 65 12.12 -4.07 -6.44
C CYS A 65 12.07 -3.47 -5.02
N PRO A 66 13.01 -3.82 -4.11
CA PRO A 66 12.90 -3.52 -2.68
C PRO A 66 13.42 -2.13 -2.30
N HIS A 67 13.24 -1.12 -3.15
CA HIS A 67 14.03 0.12 -3.05
C HIS A 67 13.55 1.18 -2.05
N TYR A 68 12.48 0.93 -1.29
CA TYR A 68 12.10 1.69 -0.11
C TYR A 68 11.18 0.84 0.77
N LEU A 69 11.54 0.57 2.03
CA LEU A 69 10.69 -0.07 3.05
C LEU A 69 10.59 0.90 4.24
N PRO A 70 9.44 1.06 4.93
CA PRO A 70 8.85 -0.05 5.72
C PRO A 70 7.32 -0.04 6.03
N ALA A 71 6.76 -1.20 6.41
CA ALA A 71 5.83 -1.46 7.54
C ALA A 71 5.06 -2.78 7.35
N PHE A 72 4.54 -3.00 6.14
CA PHE A 72 3.93 -4.26 5.73
C PHE A 72 4.91 -5.02 4.83
N GLN A 73 5.41 -6.17 5.30
CA GLN A 73 6.20 -7.06 4.45
C GLN A 73 5.46 -7.28 3.12
N ARG A 74 6.13 -7.07 1.98
CA ARG A 74 5.57 -7.41 0.66
C ARG A 74 5.40 -8.93 0.60
N VAL A 75 4.19 -9.40 0.86
CA VAL A 75 3.81 -10.81 0.66
C VAL A 75 3.67 -11.02 -0.85
N GLY A 76 4.49 -11.90 -1.45
CA GLY A 76 4.34 -12.30 -2.86
C GLY A 76 5.58 -12.20 -3.74
N CYS A 77 6.69 -11.61 -3.27
CA CYS A 77 7.94 -11.61 -4.03
C CYS A 77 8.76 -12.87 -3.74
N GLY A 78 8.42 -13.95 -4.42
CA GLY A 78 9.09 -15.25 -4.35
C GLY A 78 8.12 -16.38 -4.67
N GLY A 79 8.40 -17.12 -5.75
CA GLY A 79 7.80 -18.43 -6.01
C GLY A 79 8.39 -19.53 -5.14
#